data_AF-A0A920DRC5-F1
#
_entry.id   AF-A0A920DRC5-F1
#
_cell.length_a   1.000
_cell.length_b   1.000
_cell.length_c   1.000
_cell.angle_alpha   90.00
_cell.angle_beta   90.00
_cell.angle_gamma   90.00
#
_symmetry.space_group_name_H-M   'P 1'
#
loop_
_entity.id
_entity.type
_entity.pdbx_description
1 polymer ?
#
loop_
_entity_poly.entity_id
_entity_poly.type
_entity_poly.pdbx_seq_one_letter_code
_entity_poly.pdbx_strand_id
1 'polypeptide(L)' 'MLSIFFFHEVFFVDDGSTDNSWEIIEQLAKDNNEVKGIKFRRNYGKSAALICCF' A
#
# COMPACT_ATOMS: atom_id res chain seq x y z
N MET A 1 -7.71 -25.06 22.80
CA MET A 1 -7.92 -23.62 22.57
C MET A 1 -7.63 -23.36 21.11
N LEU A 2 -8.66 -23.13 20.29
CA LEU A 2 -8.50 -22.82 18.86
C LEU A 2 -8.21 -21.32 18.73
N SER A 3 -7.01 -20.95 18.27
CA SER A 3 -6.73 -19.57 17.86
C SER A 3 -7.14 -19.40 16.40
N ILE A 4 -8.09 -18.51 16.15
CA ILE A 4 -8.44 -18.08 14.79
C ILE A 4 -7.46 -16.96 14.43
N PHE A 5 -6.55 -17.20 13.48
CA PHE A 5 -5.68 -16.17 12.93
C PHE A 5 -6.38 -15.49 11.76
N PHE A 6 -6.55 -14.18 11.84
CA PHE A 6 -6.97 -13.36 10.72
C PHE A 6 -5.72 -12.75 10.07
N PHE A 7 -5.51 -13.07 8.79
CA PHE A 7 -4.47 -12.43 7.98
C PHE A 7 -5.12 -11.27 7.24
N HIS A 8 -4.54 -10.08 7.40
CA HIS A 8 -4.95 -8.88 6.68
C HIS A 8 -3.78 -8.45 5.81
N GLU A 9 -4.06 -8.06 4.56
CA GLU A 9 -3.09 -7.38 3.72
C GLU A 9 -3.49 -5.91 3.61
N VAL A 10 -2.51 -5.02 3.76
CA VAL A 10 -2.68 -3.57 3.69
C VAL A 10 -1.95 -3.06 2.46
N PHE A 11 -2.72 -2.48 1.52
CA PHE A 11 -2.17 -1.90 0.30
C PHE A 11 -2.14 -0.38 0.41
N PHE A 12 -0.94 0.20 0.28
CA PHE A 12 -0.75 1.64 0.12
C PHE A 12 -0.58 1.96 -1.35
N VAL A 13 -1.42 2.86 -1.86
CA VAL A 13 -1.32 3.34 -3.24
C VAL A 13 -0.82 4.78 -3.23
N ASP A 14 0.37 4.99 -3.79
CA ASP A 14 0.97 6.31 -3.98
C ASP A 14 0.61 6.86 -5.36
N ASP A 15 -0.28 7.84 -5.41
CA ASP A 15 -0.77 8.51 -6.64
C ASP A 15 0.10 9.73 -7.01
N GLY A 16 1.43 9.54 -7.00
CA GLY A 16 2.39 10.57 -7.38
C GLY A 16 2.58 11.64 -6.31
N SER A 17 2.81 11.22 -5.06
CA SER A 17 3.22 12.15 -4.00
C SER A 17 4.58 12.78 -4.34
N THR A 18 4.73 14.06 -4.00
CA THR A 18 5.99 14.81 -4.18
C THR A 18 6.83 14.89 -2.91
N ASP A 19 6.34 14.33 -1.82
CA ASP A 19 6.99 14.28 -0.51
C ASP A 19 7.58 12.88 -0.24
N ASN A 20 8.04 12.66 1.00
CA ASN A 20 8.71 11.42 1.40
C ASN A 20 7.74 10.24 1.65
N SER A 21 6.48 10.33 1.20
CA SER A 21 5.48 9.29 1.46
C SER A 21 5.88 7.94 0.88
N TRP A 22 6.53 7.92 -0.29
CA TRP A 22 6.97 6.68 -0.92
C TRP A 22 8.07 5.99 -0.10
N GLU A 23 9.08 6.73 0.37
CA GLU A 23 10.13 6.15 1.21
C GLU A 23 9.55 5.55 2.51
N ILE A 24 8.53 6.19 3.08
CA ILE A 24 7.85 5.68 4.29
C ILE A 24 7.11 4.38 3.98
N ILE A 25 6.36 4.32 2.87
CA ILE A 25 5.66 3.10 2.43
C ILE A 25 6.65 1.96 2.19
N GLU A 26 7.81 2.25 1.58
CA GLU A 26 8.86 1.25 1.37
C GLU A 26 9.45 0.72 2.66
N GLN A 27 9.62 1.56 3.70
CA GLN A 27 10.07 1.10 5.01
C GLN A 27 9.00 0.23 5.69
N LEU A 28 7.73 0.66 5.65
CA LEU A 28 6.62 -0.11 6.22
C LEU A 28 6.46 -1.48 5.56
N ALA A 29 6.65 -1.57 4.24
CA ALA A 29 6.61 -2.84 3.51
C ALA A 29 7.80 -3.76 3.83
N LYS A 30 8.95 -3.22 4.25
CA LYS A 30 10.10 -4.02 4.71
C LYS A 30 9.90 -4.55 6.13
N ASP A 31 9.32 -3.73 7.00
CA ASP A 31 9.13 -4.09 8.41
C ASP A 31 7.92 -5.00 8.63
N ASN A 32 6.89 -4.90 7.77
CA ASN A 32 5.66 -5.68 7.85
C ASN A 32 5.34 -6.39 6.54
N ASN A 33 5.39 -7.73 6.53
CA ASN A 33 5.03 -8.56 5.37
C ASN A 33 3.56 -8.42 4.92
N GLU A 34 2.71 -7.94 5.80
CA GLU A 34 1.30 -7.61 5.53
C GLU A 34 1.11 -6.30 4.75
N VAL A 35 2.16 -5.47 4.64
CA VAL A 35 2.12 -4.18 3.97
C VAL A 35 2.69 -4.28 2.56
N LYS A 36 1.92 -3.83 1.57
CA LYS A 36 2.32 -3.76 0.16
C LYS A 36 2.14 -2.33 -0.36
N GLY A 37 3.12 -1.83 -1.10
CA GLY A 37 3.10 -0.51 -1.72
C GLY A 37 2.96 -0.58 -3.24
N ILE A 38 2.10 0.24 -3.82
CA ILE A 38 1.94 0.43 -5.27
C ILE A 38 2.18 1.90 -5.60
N LYS A 39 3.23 2.21 -6.35
CA LYS A 39 3.51 3.57 -6.84
C LYS A 39 3.02 3.75 -8.26
N PHE A 40 2.18 4.74 -8.50
CA PHE A 40 1.84 5.11 -9.86
C PHE A 40 2.93 5.97 -10.49
N ARG A 41 3.34 5.58 -11.71
CA ARG A 41 4.38 6.27 -12.50
C ARG A 41 3.92 7.66 -13.00
N ARG A 42 2.62 7.93 -12.98
CA ARG A 42 1.97 9.20 -13.33
C ARG A 42 0.76 9.38 -12.40
N ASN A 43 0.38 10.62 -12.14
CA ASN A 43 -0.80 10.94 -11.34
C ASN A 43 -2.05 10.56 -12.16
N TYR A 44 -2.71 9.46 -11.80
CA TYR A 44 -3.88 8.94 -12.51
C TYR A 44 -5.20 9.29 -11.79
N GLY A 45 -5.11 9.94 -10.63
CA GLY A 45 -6.26 10.36 -9.85
C GLY A 45 -6.90 9.24 -9.04
N LYS A 46 -7.80 9.63 -8.13
CA LYS A 46 -8.39 8.76 -7.08
C LYS A 46 -9.04 7.47 -7.60
N SER A 47 -9.63 7.51 -8.80
CA SER A 47 -10.29 6.35 -9.41
C SER A 47 -9.29 5.24 -9.77
N ALA A 48 -8.06 5.57 -10.14
CA ALA A 48 -7.03 4.59 -10.47
C ALA A 48 -6.56 3.81 -9.24
N ALA A 49 -6.48 4.48 -8.08
CA ALA A 49 -6.14 3.84 -6.81
C ALA A 49 -7.21 2.82 -6.38
N LEU A 50 -8.49 3.15 -6.61
CA LEU A 50 -9.62 2.29 -6.27
C LEU A 50 -9.72 1.06 -7.18
N ILE A 51 -9.37 1.20 -8.46
CA ILE A 51 -9.33 0.07 -9.41
C ILE A 51 -8.16 -0.87 -9.14
N CYS A 52 -7.01 -0.36 -8.69
CA CYS A 52 -5.84 -1.22 -8.43
C CYS A 52 -5.94 -2.03 -7.13
N CYS A 53 -6.79 -1.62 -6.20
CA CYS A 53 -6.99 -2.25 -4.90
C CYS A 53 -8.15 -3.28 -4.90
N PHE A 54 -8.87 -3.39 -6.01
CA PHE A 54 -9.92 -4.38 -6.25
C PHE A 54 -9.37 -5.55 -7.07
#